data_AF-A0A820LEC6-F1
#
_entry.id   AF-A0A820LEC6-F1
#
_cell.length_a   1.000
_cell.length_b   1.000
_cell.length_c   1.000
_cell.angle_alpha   90.00
_cell.angle_beta   90.00
_cell.angle_gamma   90.00
#
_symmetry.space_group_name_H-M   'P 1'
#
loop_
_entity.id
_entity.type
_entity.pdbx_description
1 polymer ?
#
loop_
_entity_poly.entity_id
_entity_poly.type
_entity_poly.pdbx_seq_one_letter_code
_entity_poly.pdbx_strand_id
1 'polypeptide(L)'
;GNWYENRFKFKDSGHRSKPFHQIAYPAHVGSVPDTVFRRRALGSKEQRLGRLILDHHDIDSQKQLISSYDEQYNKRGAYGEHQDNSERKWAVPDNHWLPERSDHPLENTPTSWGLVERKRAQTQFLQRQRTMPDLSEYTNRYIPHRPEEYS
;
A
#
# COMPACT_ATOMS: atom_id res chain seq x y z
N GLY A 1 5.44 54.16 44.74
CA GLY A 1 3.99 54.07 44.47
C GLY A 1 3.69 52.90 43.56
N ASN A 2 3.52 51.69 44.11
CA ASN A 2 3.02 50.53 43.35
C ASN A 2 2.14 49.63 44.23
N TRP A 3 1.21 50.25 44.95
CA TRP A 3 0.38 49.55 45.95
C TRP A 3 -0.71 48.69 45.32
N TYR A 4 -1.19 49.06 44.13
CA TYR A 4 -2.24 48.36 43.41
C TYR A 4 -1.74 47.04 42.81
N GLU A 5 -0.60 47.03 42.10
CA GLU A 5 -0.07 45.81 41.47
C GLU A 5 0.42 44.79 42.50
N ASN A 6 0.89 45.24 43.67
CA ASN A 6 1.37 44.32 44.72
C ASN A 6 0.27 43.45 45.33
N ARG A 7 -1.02 43.79 45.16
CA ARG A 7 -2.16 42.98 45.63
C ARG A 7 -2.67 41.95 44.63
N PHE A 8 -2.42 42.14 43.34
CA PHE A 8 -2.85 41.23 42.28
C PHE A 8 -1.70 40.35 41.76
N LYS A 9 -0.83 39.89 42.66
CA LYS A 9 0.18 38.90 42.30
C LYS A 9 -0.51 37.56 42.05
N PHE A 10 -0.47 37.08 40.81
CA PHE A 10 -1.02 35.78 40.44
C PHE A 10 -0.31 34.69 41.26
N LYS A 11 -1.09 33.96 42.05
CA LYS A 11 -0.63 32.72 42.67
C LYS A 11 -0.82 31.63 41.63
N ASP A 12 0.25 30.93 41.27
CA ASP A 12 0.15 29.76 40.41
C ASP A 12 -0.76 28.74 41.10
N SER A 13 -1.92 28.48 40.50
CA SER A 13 -2.90 27.55 41.05
C SER A 13 -2.54 26.10 40.74
N GLY A 14 -1.46 25.83 39.99
CA GLY A 14 -1.04 24.48 39.60
C GLY A 14 -2.02 23.76 38.67
N HIS A 15 -3.15 24.39 38.34
CA HIS A 15 -4.17 23.82 37.47
C HIS A 15 -3.80 24.11 36.02
N ARG A 16 -3.43 23.06 35.28
CA ARG A 16 -3.22 23.14 33.84
C ARG A 16 -4.50 22.74 33.12
N SER A 17 -5.03 23.65 32.30
CA SER A 17 -6.10 23.32 31.39
C SER A 17 -5.66 22.21 30.43
N LYS A 18 -6.54 21.25 30.18
CA LYS A 18 -6.26 20.20 29.21
C LYS A 18 -6.21 20.82 27.81
N PRO A 19 -5.27 20.39 26.94
CA PRO A 19 -5.27 20.83 25.54
C PRO A 19 -6.55 20.34 24.86
N PHE A 20 -7.02 21.10 23.86
CA PHE A 20 -8.24 20.79 23.11
C PHE A 20 -8.29 19.34 22.60
N HIS A 21 -7.15 18.81 22.11
CA HIS A 21 -7.05 17.43 21.66
C HIS A 21 -7.40 16.40 22.74
N GLN A 22 -7.03 16.62 24.01
CA GLN A 22 -7.41 15.69 25.10
C GLN A 22 -8.89 15.77 25.46
N ILE A 23 -9.52 16.91 25.20
CA ILE A 23 -10.97 17.10 25.42
C ILE A 23 -11.75 16.46 24.27
N ALA A 24 -11.30 16.66 23.03
CA ALA A 24 -11.92 16.12 21.83
C ALA A 24 -11.72 14.60 21.67
N TYR A 25 -10.58 14.07 22.13
CA TYR A 25 -10.21 12.66 21.99
C TYR A 25 -9.84 12.06 23.35
N PRO A 26 -10.82 11.76 24.23
CA PRO A 26 -10.54 11.15 25.52
C PRO A 26 -10.02 9.72 25.33
N ALA A 27 -8.96 9.35 26.07
CA ALA A 27 -8.47 7.99 26.08
C ALA A 27 -9.53 7.06 26.70
N HIS A 28 -10.10 6.16 25.91
CA HIS A 28 -11.02 5.14 26.38
C HIS A 28 -10.23 3.98 27.00
N VAL A 29 -10.11 4.00 28.33
CA VAL A 29 -9.46 2.92 29.09
C VAL A 29 -10.28 1.64 28.93
N GLY A 30 -9.67 0.60 28.36
CA GLY A 30 -10.33 -0.68 28.07
C GLY A 30 -10.93 -0.81 26.66
N SER A 31 -10.94 0.26 25.86
CA SER A 31 -11.23 0.19 24.42
C SER A 31 -9.98 -0.25 23.67
N VAL A 32 -9.58 -1.51 23.84
CA VAL A 32 -8.68 -2.14 22.86
C VAL A 32 -9.56 -2.51 21.68
N PRO A 33 -9.33 -1.98 20.46
CA PRO A 33 -10.05 -2.47 19.30
C PRO A 33 -9.81 -3.97 19.19
N ASP A 34 -10.87 -4.78 19.33
CA ASP A 34 -10.78 -6.21 19.56
C ASP A 34 -9.85 -6.87 18.52
N THR A 35 -8.67 -7.26 18.99
CA THR A 35 -7.62 -7.85 18.16
C THR A 35 -8.04 -9.23 17.67
N VAL A 36 -8.91 -9.92 18.42
CA VAL A 36 -9.49 -11.21 18.07
C VAL A 36 -10.54 -11.03 16.98
N PHE A 37 -11.43 -10.04 17.11
CA PHE A 37 -12.40 -9.70 16.07
C PHE A 37 -11.71 -9.34 14.75
N ARG A 38 -10.69 -8.47 14.77
CA ARG A 38 -9.92 -8.12 13.56
C ARG A 38 -9.23 -9.33 12.93
N ARG A 39 -8.62 -10.20 13.74
CA ARG A 39 -7.96 -11.42 13.25
C ARG A 39 -8.96 -12.41 12.64
N ARG A 40 -10.15 -12.56 13.25
CA ARG A 40 -11.23 -13.41 12.73
C ARG A 40 -11.83 -12.86 11.45
N ALA A 41 -12.02 -11.54 11.37
CA ALA A 41 -12.49 -10.88 10.14
C ALA A 41 -11.48 -11.03 9.00
N LEU A 42 -10.18 -10.91 9.27
CA LEU A 42 -9.10 -11.17 8.31
C LEU A 42 -9.05 -12.62 7.82
N GLY A 43 -9.30 -13.59 8.71
CA GLY A 43 -9.27 -15.02 8.39
C GLY A 43 -10.57 -15.57 7.80
N SER A 44 -11.66 -14.80 7.82
CA SER A 44 -12.92 -15.20 7.21
C SER A 44 -12.81 -15.16 5.68
N LYS A 45 -13.34 -16.18 5.00
CA LYS A 45 -13.36 -16.25 3.53
C LYS A 45 -14.22 -15.15 2.89
N GLU A 46 -15.03 -14.43 3.68
CA GLU A 46 -15.71 -13.24 3.23
C GLU A 46 -14.73 -12.06 3.12
N GLN A 47 -14.05 -12.00 1.98
CA GLN A 47 -13.21 -10.86 1.58
C GLN A 47 -13.93 -9.52 1.74
N ARG A 48 -15.27 -9.51 1.62
CA ARG A 48 -16.11 -8.32 1.80
C ARG A 48 -16.02 -7.72 3.21
N LEU A 49 -16.04 -8.53 4.28
CA LEU A 49 -15.99 -8.01 5.65
C LEU A 49 -14.58 -7.50 5.99
N GLY A 50 -13.55 -8.21 5.56
CA GLY A 50 -12.16 -7.74 5.71
C GLY A 50 -11.94 -6.40 5.03
N ARG A 51 -12.52 -6.22 3.83
CA ARG A 51 -12.46 -4.97 3.08
C ARG A 51 -13.11 -3.80 3.82
N LEU A 52 -14.36 -3.96 4.28
CA LEU A 52 -15.07 -2.90 5.02
C LEU A 52 -14.37 -2.48 6.32
N ILE A 53 -13.62 -3.38 6.95
CA ILE A 53 -12.97 -3.13 8.24
C ILE A 53 -11.58 -2.51 8.08
N LEU A 54 -10.88 -2.80 6.97
CA LEU A 54 -9.47 -2.46 6.78
C LEU A 54 -9.22 -1.40 5.71
N ASP A 55 -10.12 -1.25 4.74
CA ASP A 55 -10.00 -0.18 3.77
C ASP A 55 -10.33 1.15 4.45
N HIS A 56 -9.46 2.13 4.26
CA HIS A 56 -9.54 3.40 4.97
C HIS A 56 -10.62 4.34 4.39
N HIS A 57 -11.03 4.14 3.14
CA HIS A 57 -11.99 4.92 2.38
C HIS A 57 -12.57 4.06 1.25
N ASP A 58 -13.51 4.59 0.44
CA ASP A 58 -13.99 3.96 -0.82
C ASP A 58 -12.90 3.90 -1.93
N ILE A 59 -11.63 3.94 -1.53
CA ILE A 59 -10.47 3.86 -2.43
C ILE A 59 -10.15 2.39 -2.64
N ASP A 60 -10.17 1.96 -3.89
CA ASP A 60 -9.79 0.61 -4.27
C ASP A 60 -8.26 0.44 -4.21
N SER A 61 -7.76 0.15 -3.02
CA SER A 61 -6.33 -0.09 -2.74
C SER A 61 -5.72 -1.21 -3.59
N GLN A 62 -6.54 -2.14 -4.10
CA GLN A 62 -6.08 -3.23 -4.96
C GLN A 62 -5.60 -2.76 -6.33
N LYS A 63 -5.97 -1.55 -6.75
CA LYS A 63 -5.55 -0.96 -8.02
C LYS A 63 -4.15 -0.35 -7.96
N GLN A 64 -3.53 -0.22 -6.77
CA GLN A 64 -2.17 0.29 -6.62
C GLN A 64 -1.12 -0.77 -6.96
N LEU A 65 -0.96 -1.06 -8.26
CA LEU A 65 -0.01 -2.07 -8.75
C LEU A 65 1.30 -1.48 -9.30
N ILE A 66 1.40 -0.15 -9.32
CA ILE A 66 2.55 0.59 -9.89
C ILE A 66 3.21 1.37 -8.75
N SER A 67 4.53 1.22 -8.64
CA SER A 67 5.32 2.03 -7.72
C SER A 67 5.64 3.40 -8.32
N SER A 68 5.88 4.39 -7.46
CA SER A 68 6.34 5.72 -7.90
C SER A 68 7.63 5.65 -8.74
N TYR A 69 8.51 4.70 -8.44
CA TYR A 69 9.72 4.46 -9.23
C TYR A 69 9.40 4.01 -10.66
N ASP A 70 8.54 2.99 -10.81
CA ASP A 70 8.14 2.45 -12.11
C ASP A 70 7.43 3.53 -12.96
N GLU A 71 6.60 4.32 -12.31
CA GLU A 71 5.92 5.45 -12.92
C GLU A 71 6.88 6.49 -13.50
N GLN A 72 7.83 6.96 -12.68
CA GLN A 72 8.80 7.99 -13.06
C GLN A 72 9.74 7.49 -14.16
N TYR A 73 10.29 6.28 -13.99
CA TYR A 73 11.26 5.72 -14.92
C TYR A 73 10.65 5.42 -16.29
N ASN A 74 9.45 4.82 -16.31
CA ASN A 74 8.76 4.48 -17.55
C ASN A 74 7.90 5.64 -18.09
N LYS A 75 7.94 6.82 -17.45
CA LYS A 75 7.17 8.03 -17.82
C LYS A 75 5.66 7.76 -17.96
N ARG A 76 5.11 6.85 -17.13
CA ARG A 76 3.70 6.42 -17.22
C ARG A 76 2.71 7.50 -16.78
N GLY A 77 3.14 8.39 -15.89
CA GLY A 77 2.31 9.46 -15.33
C GLY A 77 2.45 10.80 -16.04
N ALA A 78 3.24 10.90 -17.12
CA ALA A 78 3.61 12.17 -17.73
C ALA A 78 3.56 12.11 -19.28
N TYR A 79 2.35 12.20 -19.84
CA TYR A 79 2.20 12.79 -21.17
C TYR A 79 2.24 14.31 -21.01
N GLY A 80 3.44 14.87 -21.08
CA GLY A 80 3.71 16.31 -20.93
C GLY A 80 4.88 16.54 -19.97
N GLU A 81 6.06 16.73 -20.56
CA GLU A 81 7.20 17.48 -20.03
C GLU A 81 7.07 17.98 -18.59
N HIS A 82 7.85 17.43 -17.67
CA HIS A 82 8.30 18.12 -16.46
C HIS A 82 7.26 19.07 -15.81
N GLN A 83 6.03 18.61 -15.58
CA GLN A 83 5.11 19.30 -14.66
C GLN A 83 5.48 18.95 -13.22
N ASP A 84 6.79 18.92 -12.95
CA ASP A 84 7.34 19.10 -11.63
C ASP A 84 7.03 20.54 -11.22
N ASN A 85 6.48 20.67 -10.01
CA ASN A 85 6.27 21.91 -9.26
C ASN A 85 4.94 22.65 -9.49
N SER A 86 3.85 21.94 -9.75
CA SER A 86 2.52 22.49 -9.43
C SER A 86 2.33 22.41 -7.92
N GLU A 87 2.70 23.46 -7.19
CA GLU A 87 2.33 23.69 -5.79
C GLU A 87 0.90 23.18 -5.49
N ARG A 88 0.69 22.61 -4.29
CA ARG A 88 -0.66 22.20 -3.85
C ARG A 88 -1.61 23.36 -4.10
N LYS A 89 -2.78 23.07 -4.66
CA LYS A 89 -3.81 24.09 -4.89
C LYS A 89 -4.66 24.22 -3.64
N TRP A 90 -4.86 25.43 -3.14
CA TRP A 90 -5.80 25.68 -2.06
C TRP A 90 -7.23 25.69 -2.62
N ALA A 91 -8.09 24.78 -2.15
CA ALA A 91 -9.51 24.84 -2.42
C ALA A 91 -10.12 25.97 -1.58
N VAL A 92 -10.36 27.13 -2.21
CA VAL A 92 -11.04 28.27 -1.55
C VAL A 92 -12.39 27.89 -0.95
N PRO A 93 -13.30 27.14 -1.62
CA PRO A 93 -14.63 26.86 -1.06
C PRO A 93 -14.57 25.94 0.17
N ASP A 94 -13.67 24.96 0.16
CA ASP A 94 -13.58 23.94 1.22
C ASP A 94 -12.46 24.21 2.24
N ASN A 95 -11.69 25.29 2.02
CA ASN A 95 -10.60 25.77 2.85
C ASN A 95 -9.58 24.68 3.23
N HIS A 96 -9.21 23.84 2.27
CA HIS A 96 -8.19 22.80 2.42
C HIS A 96 -7.31 22.71 1.18
N TRP A 97 -6.13 22.09 1.32
CA TRP A 97 -5.30 21.74 0.17
C TRP A 97 -5.99 20.64 -0.64
N LEU A 98 -6.04 20.79 -1.97
CA LEU A 98 -6.48 19.73 -2.86
C LEU A 98 -5.46 18.58 -2.85
N PRO A 99 -5.91 17.32 -2.91
CA PRO A 99 -5.03 16.18 -3.09
C PRO A 99 -4.17 16.34 -4.35
N GLU A 100 -2.90 15.96 -4.23
CA GLU A 100 -1.98 15.93 -5.35
C GLU A 100 -2.24 14.71 -6.24
N ARG A 101 -1.67 14.73 -7.44
CA ARG A 101 -1.65 13.57 -8.34
C ARG A 101 -1.05 12.33 -7.65
N SER A 102 -0.07 12.53 -6.76
CA SER A 102 0.58 11.50 -5.94
C SER A 102 -0.34 10.90 -4.87
N ASP A 103 -1.39 11.62 -4.44
CA ASP A 103 -2.36 11.15 -3.46
C ASP A 103 -3.38 10.19 -4.09
N HIS A 104 -3.41 10.08 -5.43
CA HIS A 104 -4.30 9.19 -6.15
C HIS A 104 -3.57 7.95 -6.70
N PRO A 105 -4.17 6.75 -6.56
CA PRO A 105 -3.62 5.53 -7.14
C PRO A 105 -3.58 5.61 -8.67
N LEU A 106 -2.47 5.19 -9.28
CA LEU A 106 -2.41 5.00 -10.72
C LEU A 106 -3.23 3.76 -11.13
N GLU A 107 -4.30 3.95 -11.90
CA GLU A 107 -5.15 2.88 -12.41
C GLU A 107 -4.62 2.24 -13.71
N ASN A 108 -3.30 2.10 -13.85
CA ASN A 108 -2.67 1.53 -15.04
C ASN A 108 -2.28 0.05 -14.82
N THR A 109 -2.07 -0.68 -15.92
CA THR A 109 -1.59 -2.06 -15.84
C THR A 109 -0.14 -2.09 -15.33
N PRO A 110 0.21 -3.02 -14.42
CA PRO A 110 1.56 -3.11 -13.88
C PRO A 110 2.57 -3.54 -14.93
N THR A 111 3.78 -3.00 -14.83
CA THR A 111 4.90 -3.47 -15.66
C THR A 111 5.31 -4.87 -15.23
N SER A 112 5.14 -5.84 -16.13
CA SER A 112 5.49 -7.23 -15.84
C SER A 112 6.73 -7.72 -16.57
N TRP A 113 7.31 -6.97 -17.53
CA TRP A 113 8.51 -7.33 -18.32
C TRP A 113 8.63 -8.84 -18.68
N GLY A 114 7.53 -9.52 -19.01
CA GLY A 114 7.50 -10.97 -19.29
C GLY A 114 7.70 -11.88 -18.07
N LEU A 115 7.87 -11.35 -16.86
CA LEU A 115 8.01 -12.11 -15.60
C LEU A 115 6.76 -12.97 -15.34
N VAL A 116 5.57 -12.43 -15.58
CA VAL A 116 4.31 -13.15 -15.41
C VAL A 116 4.25 -14.36 -16.33
N GLU A 117 4.61 -14.18 -17.60
CA GLU A 117 4.67 -15.26 -18.59
C GLU A 117 5.70 -16.33 -18.19
N ARG A 118 6.90 -15.90 -17.79
CA ARG A 118 7.95 -16.79 -17.32
C ARG A 118 7.51 -17.61 -16.11
N LYS A 119 6.82 -16.99 -15.15
CA LYS A 119 6.30 -17.69 -13.95
C LYS A 119 5.17 -18.64 -14.27
N ARG A 120 4.28 -18.28 -15.20
CA ARG A 120 3.24 -19.19 -15.71
C ARG A 120 3.86 -20.41 -16.39
N ALA A 121 4.85 -20.20 -17.27
CA ALA A 121 5.57 -21.28 -17.93
C ALA A 121 6.29 -22.20 -16.92
N GLN A 122 6.98 -21.61 -15.94
CA GLN A 122 7.63 -22.37 -14.86
C GLN A 122 6.61 -23.22 -14.07
N THR A 123 5.46 -22.65 -13.73
CA THR A 123 4.42 -23.36 -12.98
C THR A 123 3.84 -24.52 -13.79
N GLN A 124 3.56 -24.29 -15.08
CA GLN A 124 3.09 -25.34 -15.99
C GLN A 124 4.12 -26.47 -16.14
N PHE A 125 5.41 -26.12 -16.24
CA PHE A 125 6.50 -27.09 -16.27
C PHE A 125 6.53 -27.96 -15.01
N LEU A 126 6.45 -27.35 -13.81
CA LEU A 126 6.42 -28.08 -12.54
C LEU A 126 5.18 -28.96 -12.40
N GLN A 127 4.02 -28.49 -12.86
CA GLN A 127 2.80 -29.31 -12.88
C GLN A 127 2.95 -30.53 -13.79
N ARG A 128 3.55 -30.35 -14.98
CA ARG A 128 3.85 -31.46 -15.89
C ARG A 128 4.82 -32.46 -15.27
N GLN A 129 5.89 -31.99 -14.63
CA GLN A 129 6.85 -32.88 -13.97
C GLN A 129 6.19 -33.73 -12.86
N ARG A 130 5.25 -33.17 -12.09
CA ARG A 130 4.50 -33.94 -11.07
C ARG A 130 3.65 -35.07 -11.65
N THR A 131 3.19 -34.91 -12.90
CA THR A 131 2.38 -35.93 -13.59
C THR A 131 3.21 -36.93 -14.38
N MET A 132 4.50 -36.66 -14.59
CA MET A 132 5.40 -37.55 -15.31
C MET A 132 5.92 -38.65 -14.37
N PRO A 133 6.16 -39.87 -14.87
CA PRO A 133 6.87 -40.89 -14.12
C PRO A 133 8.29 -40.42 -13.78
N ASP A 134 8.82 -40.85 -12.63
CA ASP A 134 10.13 -40.44 -12.12
C ASP A 134 11.25 -41.03 -12.99
N LEU A 135 11.59 -40.30 -14.04
CA LEU A 135 12.63 -40.63 -15.01
C LEU A 135 13.97 -40.07 -14.52
N SER A 136 15.06 -40.82 -14.74
CA SER A 136 16.40 -40.33 -14.38
C SER A 136 16.76 -39.06 -15.15
N GLU A 137 17.56 -38.18 -14.55
CA GLU A 137 18.03 -36.96 -15.21
C GLU A 137 18.71 -37.24 -16.55
N TYR A 138 19.39 -38.38 -16.66
CA TYR A 138 20.03 -38.84 -17.89
C TYR A 138 19.01 -39.03 -19.01
N THR A 139 17.92 -39.75 -18.75
CA THR A 139 16.86 -39.98 -19.75
C THR A 139 16.15 -38.70 -20.18
N ASN A 140 15.97 -37.73 -19.28
CA ASN A 140 15.33 -36.45 -19.58
C ASN A 140 16.23 -35.49 -20.39
N ARG A 141 17.56 -35.60 -20.25
CA ARG A 141 18.54 -34.74 -20.94
C ARG A 141 19.14 -35.36 -22.19
N TYR A 142 18.93 -36.66 -22.42
CA TYR A 142 19.52 -37.35 -23.57
C TYR A 142 18.96 -36.79 -24.88
N ILE A 143 19.84 -36.24 -25.71
CA ILE A 143 19.54 -35.83 -27.08
C ILE A 143 19.97 -36.99 -27.98
N PRO A 144 19.07 -37.67 -28.69
CA PRO A 144 19.45 -38.76 -29.58
C PRO A 144 20.28 -38.20 -30.75
N HIS A 145 21.47 -38.76 -30.94
CA HIS A 145 22.32 -38.43 -32.08
C HIS A 145 21.71 -39.04 -33.35
N ARG A 146 21.61 -38.24 -34.43
CA ARG A 146 21.20 -38.76 -35.74
C ARG A 146 22.35 -39.57 -36.34
N PRO A 147 22.10 -40.79 -36.82
CA PRO A 147 23.15 -41.66 -37.35
C PRO A 147 23.75 -41.19 -38.70
N GLU A 148 23.22 -40.12 -39.30
CA GLU A 148 23.60 -39.67 -40.66
C GLU A 148 24.87 -38.82 -40.72
N GLU A 149 25.49 -38.46 -39.58
CA GLU A 149 26.67 -37.57 -39.53
C GLU A 149 28.02 -38.33 -39.50
N TYR A 150 27.98 -39.66 -39.62
CA TYR A 150 29.17 -40.52 -39.62
C TYR A 150 29.23 -41.37 -40.90
N SER A 151 29.45 -40.74 -42.06
CA SER A 151 29.87 -41.44 -43.27
C SER A 151 30.86 -40.62 -44.08
#